data_AF-X0UWB5-F1
#
_entry.id   AF-X0UWB5-F1
#
_cell.length_a   1.000
_cell.length_b   1.000
_cell.length_c   1.000
_cell.angle_alpha   90.00
_cell.angle_beta   90.00
_cell.angle_gamma   90.00
#
_symmetry.space_group_name_H-M   'P 1'
#
loop_
_entity.id
_entity.type
_entity.pdbx_description
1 polymer ?
#
loop_
_entity_poly.entity_id
_entity_poly.type
_entity_poly.pdbx_seq_one_letter_code
_entity_poly.pdbx_strand_id
1 'polypeptide(L)'
;IGVYECRDGEVYGFVGTPGGAPWSDLLQWMVEEGAAEDLTEEPYHEFCMNLNMPFLTGIMRNPATIADKIQLLAHVDQVLRRFIGGKGNWEMYEGAQRRRLLFGIVSTPEDLAKNPQLQHRQWLTSVEHPDLQDTLQYPGPPYRLSETSWAIRRRPPQLGEHNGEIYSGELGMKREELERLSSASVI
;
A
#
# COMPACT_ATOMS: atom_id res chain seq x y z
N ILE A 1 -7.97 12.37 9.07
CA ILE A 1 -7.75 11.54 7.87
C ILE A 1 -6.42 11.98 7.28
N GLY A 2 -5.50 11.05 7.11
CA GLY A 2 -4.15 11.37 6.65
C GLY A 2 -3.15 10.33 7.10
N VAL A 3 -1.89 10.71 7.04
CA VAL A 3 -0.77 9.90 7.51
C VAL A 3 -0.55 10.14 9.01
N TYR A 4 -0.38 9.05 9.75
CA TYR A 4 -0.12 9.02 11.18
C TYR A 4 1.14 8.20 11.45
N GLU A 5 2.04 8.75 12.26
CA GLU A 5 3.22 8.05 12.75
C GLU A 5 2.81 6.99 13.78
N CYS A 6 3.40 5.81 13.64
CA CYS A 6 3.38 4.69 14.58
C CYS A 6 4.79 4.55 15.20
N ARG A 7 4.95 3.68 16.20
CA ARG A 7 6.25 3.43 16.86
C ARG A 7 7.35 2.97 15.90
N ASP A 8 6.98 2.24 14.85
CA ASP A 8 7.90 1.55 13.93
C ASP A 8 7.55 1.76 12.45
N GLY A 9 6.79 2.81 12.12
CA GLY A 9 6.42 3.14 10.74
C GLY A 9 5.27 4.13 10.65
N GLU A 10 4.54 4.10 9.55
CA GLU A 10 3.40 5.00 9.33
C GLU A 10 2.17 4.24 8.84
N VAL A 11 0.99 4.79 9.13
CA VAL A 11 -0.28 4.34 8.56
C VAL A 11 -1.02 5.51 7.93
N TYR A 12 -1.70 5.25 6.82
CA TYR A 12 -2.71 6.15 6.28
C TYR A 12 -4.08 5.73 6.79
N GLY A 13 -4.77 6.64 7.47
CA GLY A 13 -6.08 6.41 8.08
C GLY A 13 -7.18 7.23 7.42
N PHE A 14 -8.25 6.55 7.01
CA PHE A 14 -9.55 7.14 6.70
C PHE A 14 -10.63 6.56 7.63
N VAL A 15 -11.48 7.43 8.17
CA VAL A 15 -12.57 7.05 9.07
C VAL A 15 -13.84 7.69 8.56
N GLY A 16 -14.86 6.88 8.30
CA GLY A 16 -16.12 7.35 7.76
C GLY A 16 -16.86 6.34 6.90
N THR A 17 -18.18 6.51 6.84
CA THR A 17 -19.09 5.75 6.00
C THR A 17 -19.28 6.41 4.63
N PRO A 18 -19.59 5.67 3.55
CA PRO A 18 -19.88 4.23 3.50
C PRO A 18 -18.63 3.33 3.36
N GLY A 19 -17.42 3.91 3.22
CA GLY A 19 -16.21 3.15 2.94
C GLY A 19 -15.76 2.21 4.06
N GLY A 20 -15.99 2.59 5.32
CA GLY A 20 -15.66 1.77 6.49
C GLY A 20 -16.60 2.07 7.67
N ALA A 21 -16.15 1.71 8.87
CA ALA A 21 -16.86 2.02 10.09
C ALA A 21 -16.87 3.54 10.39
N PRO A 22 -17.92 4.05 11.05
CA PRO A 22 -18.01 5.44 11.47
C PRO A 22 -17.04 5.76 12.62
N TRP A 23 -16.93 7.05 12.94
CA TRP A 23 -16.09 7.55 14.03
C TRP A 23 -16.44 7.00 15.41
N SER A 24 -17.69 6.59 15.65
CA SER A 24 -18.09 5.93 16.89
C SER A 24 -17.27 4.68 17.19
N ASP A 25 -16.94 3.89 16.18
CA ASP A 25 -16.18 2.65 16.35
C ASP A 25 -14.70 2.93 16.66
N LEU A 26 -14.13 3.99 16.09
CA LEU A 26 -12.78 4.43 16.44
C LEU A 26 -12.73 5.02 17.85
N LEU A 27 -13.68 5.87 18.21
CA LEU A 27 -13.76 6.43 19.56
C LEU A 27 -13.96 5.32 20.60
N GLN A 28 -14.84 4.36 20.33
CA GLN A 28 -15.04 3.19 21.17
C GLN A 28 -13.74 2.39 21.35
N TRP A 29 -12.96 2.20 20.29
CA TRP A 29 -11.65 1.55 20.40
C TRP A 29 -10.67 2.34 21.28
N MET A 30 -10.63 3.67 21.14
CA MET A 30 -9.81 4.51 22.01
C MET A 30 -10.25 4.43 23.47
N VAL A 31 -11.56 4.34 23.74
CA VAL A 31 -12.10 4.16 25.09
C VAL A 31 -11.70 2.80 25.68
N GLU A 32 -11.82 1.73 24.90
CA GLU A 32 -11.41 0.36 25.30
C GLU A 32 -9.95 0.31 25.74
N GLU A 33 -9.10 1.13 25.13
CA GLU A 33 -7.67 1.21 25.44
C GLU A 33 -7.30 2.35 26.41
N GLY A 34 -8.29 3.10 26.93
CA GLY A 34 -8.04 4.21 27.84
C GLY A 34 -7.30 5.40 27.22
N ALA A 35 -7.36 5.54 25.89
CA ALA A 35 -6.65 6.54 25.10
C ALA A 35 -7.59 7.58 24.44
N ALA A 36 -8.87 7.58 24.83
CA ALA A 36 -9.86 8.54 24.32
C ALA A 36 -9.69 9.96 24.88
N GLU A 37 -8.95 10.14 25.99
CA GLU A 37 -8.79 11.41 26.68
C GLU A 37 -10.15 12.11 26.91
N ASP A 38 -10.30 13.36 26.48
CA ASP A 38 -11.51 14.18 26.58
C ASP A 38 -12.45 14.03 25.37
N LEU A 39 -12.16 13.13 24.42
CA LEU A 39 -12.98 12.97 23.21
C LEU A 39 -14.39 12.40 23.48
N THR A 40 -14.61 11.84 24.67
CA THR A 40 -15.94 11.40 25.11
C THR A 40 -16.76 12.52 25.75
N GLU A 41 -16.18 13.70 25.94
CA GLU A 41 -16.84 14.88 26.52
C GLU A 41 -17.25 15.86 25.43
N GLU A 42 -18.24 16.72 25.73
CA GLU A 42 -18.63 17.79 24.81
C GLU A 42 -17.60 18.93 24.84
N PRO A 43 -17.27 19.56 23.70
CA PRO A 43 -17.94 19.44 22.39
C PRO A 43 -17.35 18.37 21.45
N TYR A 44 -16.33 17.62 21.89
CA TYR A 44 -15.60 16.68 21.03
C TYR A 44 -16.41 15.44 20.68
N HIS A 45 -17.22 14.95 21.63
CA HIS A 45 -18.09 13.82 21.41
C HIS A 45 -19.10 14.08 20.28
N GLU A 46 -19.89 15.17 20.37
CA GLU A 46 -20.80 15.58 19.28
C GLU A 46 -20.04 15.77 17.97
N PHE A 47 -18.87 16.41 18.01
CA PHE A 47 -18.05 16.64 16.83
C PHE A 47 -17.66 15.33 16.14
N CYS A 48 -17.08 14.38 16.87
CA CYS A 48 -16.69 13.07 16.35
C CYS A 48 -17.87 12.30 15.76
N MET A 49 -19.04 12.31 16.42
CA MET A 49 -20.24 11.63 15.89
C MET A 49 -20.75 12.25 14.59
N ASN A 50 -20.47 13.54 14.38
CA ASN A 50 -20.90 14.28 13.20
C ASN A 50 -19.82 14.42 12.12
N LEU A 51 -18.61 13.87 12.30
CA LEU A 51 -17.55 13.84 11.28
C LEU A 51 -17.90 12.88 10.12
N ASN A 52 -18.78 13.33 9.24
CA ASN A 52 -19.32 12.56 8.11
C ASN A 52 -19.35 13.36 6.80
N MET A 53 -19.81 12.74 5.70
CA MET A 53 -19.88 13.39 4.39
C MET A 53 -20.73 14.68 4.37
N PRO A 54 -21.93 14.74 4.98
CA PRO A 54 -22.66 15.99 5.17
C PRO A 54 -21.84 17.09 5.84
N PHE A 55 -21.12 16.78 6.92
CA PHE A 55 -20.27 17.74 7.60
C PHE A 55 -19.14 18.27 6.70
N LEU A 56 -18.43 17.37 6.00
CA LEU A 56 -17.35 17.74 5.08
C LEU A 56 -17.85 18.62 3.93
N THR A 57 -19.01 18.29 3.35
CA THR A 57 -19.63 19.12 2.30
C THR A 57 -20.14 20.46 2.82
N GLY A 58 -20.61 20.52 4.06
CA GLY A 58 -21.00 21.75 4.73
C GLY A 58 -19.83 22.72 4.89
N ILE A 59 -18.66 22.22 5.31
CA ILE A 59 -17.42 23.01 5.40
C ILE A 59 -17.05 23.62 4.04
N MET A 60 -17.08 22.82 2.97
CA MET A 60 -16.75 23.31 1.63
C MET A 60 -17.70 24.41 1.12
N ARG A 61 -18.96 24.39 1.57
CA ARG A 61 -20.01 25.34 1.13
C ARG A 61 -20.04 26.64 1.93
N ASN A 62 -19.66 26.62 3.21
CA ASN A 62 -19.66 27.82 4.04
C ASN A 62 -18.36 27.95 4.86
N PRO A 63 -17.30 28.51 4.23
CA PRO A 63 -15.99 28.61 4.85
C PRO A 63 -15.93 29.50 6.10
N ALA A 64 -16.92 30.37 6.33
CA ALA A 64 -16.94 31.23 7.51
C ALA A 64 -17.19 30.48 8.83
N THR A 65 -17.72 29.24 8.76
CA THR A 65 -17.94 28.37 9.94
C THR A 65 -16.73 27.47 10.27
N ILE A 66 -15.59 27.71 9.60
CA ILE A 66 -14.40 26.86 9.66
C ILE A 66 -13.56 27.11 10.92
N ALA A 67 -13.48 28.35 11.42
CA ALA A 67 -12.51 28.71 12.46
C ALA A 67 -12.66 27.85 13.74
N ASP A 68 -13.86 27.75 14.28
CA ASP A 68 -14.13 26.98 15.49
C ASP A 68 -13.99 25.46 15.24
N LYS A 69 -14.43 25.00 14.06
CA LYS A 69 -14.31 23.58 13.66
C LYS A 69 -12.87 23.13 13.41
N ILE A 70 -11.99 24.04 12.97
CA ILE A 70 -10.56 23.76 12.82
C ILE A 70 -9.94 23.45 14.18
N GLN A 71 -10.30 24.20 15.22
CA GLN A 71 -9.75 23.96 16.56
C GLN A 71 -10.18 22.59 17.10
N LEU A 72 -11.46 22.24 16.95
CA LEU A 72 -11.97 20.90 17.31
C LEU A 72 -11.26 19.80 16.52
N LEU A 73 -11.12 19.97 15.20
CA LEU A 73 -10.44 19.00 14.36
C LEU A 73 -8.96 18.84 14.73
N ALA A 74 -8.27 19.94 15.04
CA ALA A 74 -6.87 19.92 15.43
C ALA A 74 -6.67 19.17 16.74
N HIS A 75 -7.54 19.38 17.73
CA HIS A 75 -7.50 18.64 19.00
C HIS A 75 -7.76 17.15 18.80
N VAL A 76 -8.81 16.79 18.06
CA VAL A 76 -9.12 15.39 17.72
C VAL A 76 -7.94 14.72 17.02
N ASP A 77 -7.30 15.40 16.06
CA ASP A 77 -6.12 14.87 15.36
C ASP A 77 -4.93 14.68 16.31
N GLN A 78 -4.74 15.57 17.29
CA GLN A 78 -3.67 15.44 18.29
C GLN A 78 -3.88 14.23 19.22
N VAL A 79 -5.10 14.01 19.71
CA VAL A 79 -5.41 12.82 20.52
C VAL A 79 -5.23 11.54 19.68
N LEU A 80 -5.70 11.55 18.43
CA LEU A 80 -5.48 10.43 17.52
C LEU A 80 -3.99 10.14 17.28
N ARG A 81 -3.17 11.16 17.08
CA ARG A 81 -1.72 11.00 16.91
C ARG A 81 -1.08 10.33 18.11
N ARG A 82 -1.49 10.66 19.34
CA ARG A 82 -0.98 10.01 20.55
C ARG A 82 -1.43 8.55 20.63
N PHE A 83 -2.71 8.29 20.36
CA PHE A 83 -3.25 6.93 20.34
C PHE A 83 -2.54 6.04 19.30
N ILE A 84 -2.43 6.51 18.05
CA ILE A 84 -1.80 5.76 16.96
C ILE A 84 -0.28 5.65 17.17
N GLY A 85 0.36 6.72 17.64
CA GLY A 85 1.80 6.75 17.94
C GLY A 85 2.22 5.79 19.06
N GLY A 86 1.28 5.35 19.90
CA GLY A 86 1.51 4.30 20.90
C GLY A 86 1.57 2.88 20.33
N LYS A 87 1.24 2.67 19.05
CA LYS A 87 1.08 1.36 18.41
C LYS A 87 2.16 1.08 17.37
N GLY A 88 2.39 -0.20 17.09
CA GLY A 88 3.12 -0.58 15.88
C GLY A 88 2.26 -0.41 14.62
N ASN A 89 2.84 -0.19 13.45
CA ASN A 89 2.09 0.00 12.20
C ASN A 89 1.22 -1.22 11.83
N TRP A 90 1.75 -2.44 12.01
CA TRP A 90 1.03 -3.70 11.81
C TRP A 90 -0.05 -3.94 12.87
N GLU A 91 0.25 -3.62 14.13
CA GLU A 91 -0.72 -3.67 15.23
C GLU A 91 -1.92 -2.75 14.94
N MET A 92 -1.64 -1.51 14.52
CA MET A 92 -2.64 -0.53 14.14
C MET A 92 -3.46 -1.02 12.93
N TYR A 93 -2.79 -1.49 11.87
CA TYR A 93 -3.44 -2.01 10.66
C TYR A 93 -4.41 -3.16 10.95
N GLU A 94 -3.97 -4.20 11.66
CA GLU A 94 -4.80 -5.37 11.97
C GLU A 94 -5.90 -5.05 13.00
N GLY A 95 -5.62 -4.15 13.95
CA GLY A 95 -6.59 -3.65 14.91
C GLY A 95 -7.73 -2.88 14.26
N ALA A 96 -7.41 -2.01 13.30
CA ALA A 96 -8.40 -1.25 12.55
C ALA A 96 -9.19 -2.13 11.57
N GLN A 97 -8.52 -3.06 10.87
CA GLN A 97 -9.18 -3.97 9.93
C GLN A 97 -10.28 -4.79 10.62
N ARG A 98 -10.02 -5.33 11.81
CA ARG A 98 -11.01 -6.07 12.61
C ARG A 98 -12.25 -5.24 12.97
N ARG A 99 -12.10 -3.92 13.04
CA ARG A 99 -13.16 -2.95 13.32
C ARG A 99 -13.75 -2.31 12.06
N ARG A 100 -13.35 -2.78 10.87
CA ARG A 100 -13.73 -2.20 9.56
C ARG A 100 -13.31 -0.73 9.41
N LEU A 101 -12.33 -0.27 10.17
CA LEU A 101 -11.72 1.04 10.01
C LEU A 101 -10.68 1.00 8.89
N LEU A 102 -10.67 2.00 8.03
CA LEU A 102 -9.81 2.01 6.83
C LEU A 102 -8.44 2.58 7.16
N PHE A 103 -7.60 1.76 7.77
CA PHE A 103 -6.18 2.05 7.93
C PHE A 103 -5.36 1.13 7.03
N GLY A 104 -4.36 1.69 6.37
CA GLY A 104 -3.38 0.97 5.57
C GLY A 104 -1.96 1.36 5.96
N ILE A 105 -1.03 0.41 5.94
CA ILE A 105 0.38 0.68 6.22
C ILE A 105 0.98 1.47 5.06
N VAL A 106 1.70 2.55 5.35
CA VAL A 106 2.57 3.21 4.37
C VAL A 106 3.81 2.32 4.21
N SER A 107 3.74 1.39 3.25
CA SER A 107 4.67 0.27 3.16
C SER A 107 6.02 0.67 2.55
N THR A 108 7.11 0.27 3.20
CA THR A 108 8.45 0.23 2.61
C THR A 108 8.61 -1.01 1.70
N PRO A 109 9.66 -1.09 0.87
CA PRO A 109 9.96 -2.32 0.13
C PRO A 109 10.15 -3.55 1.03
N GLU A 110 10.69 -3.37 2.23
CA GLU A 110 10.87 -4.46 3.20
C GLU A 110 9.52 -4.94 3.75
N ASP A 111 8.58 -4.02 4.02
CA ASP A 111 7.22 -4.38 4.43
C ASP A 111 6.51 -5.21 3.36
N LEU A 112 6.68 -4.87 2.09
CA LEU A 112 6.12 -5.66 0.97
C LEU A 112 6.73 -7.06 0.92
N ALA A 113 8.04 -7.19 1.18
CA ALA A 113 8.72 -8.50 1.23
C ALA A 113 8.19 -9.39 2.38
N LYS A 114 7.83 -8.77 3.51
CA LYS A 114 7.34 -9.46 4.71
C LYS A 114 5.81 -9.52 4.81
N ASN A 115 5.08 -8.97 3.86
CA ASN A 115 3.62 -8.83 3.93
C ASN A 115 2.93 -10.22 3.95
N PRO A 116 2.17 -10.56 5.01
CA PRO A 116 1.52 -11.87 5.13
C PRO A 116 0.55 -12.19 4.00
N GLN A 117 -0.17 -11.19 3.48
CA GLN A 117 -1.11 -11.37 2.38
C GLN A 117 -0.39 -11.64 1.06
N LEU A 118 0.73 -10.98 0.80
CA LEU A 118 1.56 -11.23 -0.39
C LEU A 118 2.23 -12.61 -0.33
N GLN A 119 2.68 -13.04 0.85
CA GLN A 119 3.20 -14.39 1.09
C GLN A 119 2.12 -15.47 0.89
N HIS A 120 0.94 -15.27 1.49
CA HIS A 120 -0.21 -16.17 1.29
C HIS A 120 -0.60 -16.27 -0.18
N ARG A 121 -0.50 -15.16 -0.92
CA ARG A 121 -0.72 -15.10 -2.37
C ARG A 121 0.48 -15.57 -3.19
N GLN A 122 1.55 -16.09 -2.60
CA GLN A 122 2.78 -16.51 -3.31
C GLN A 122 3.17 -15.46 -4.37
N TRP A 123 3.05 -14.18 -4.00
CA TRP A 123 3.13 -13.09 -4.97
C TRP A 123 4.57 -12.80 -5.33
N LEU A 124 5.52 -12.94 -4.42
CA LEU A 124 6.94 -12.85 -4.76
C LEU A 124 7.37 -14.14 -5.47
N THR A 125 7.83 -14.01 -6.70
CA THR A 125 8.25 -15.11 -7.56
C THR A 125 9.77 -15.17 -7.60
N SER A 126 10.35 -16.33 -7.34
CA SER A 126 11.79 -16.55 -7.45
C SER A 126 12.21 -16.70 -8.92
N VAL A 127 13.25 -15.97 -9.31
CA VAL A 127 13.79 -15.95 -10.68
C VAL A 127 15.29 -16.19 -10.60
N GLU A 128 15.75 -17.26 -11.25
CA GLU A 128 17.17 -17.60 -11.31
C GLU A 128 17.92 -16.65 -12.26
N HIS A 129 19.08 -16.18 -11.81
CA HIS A 129 20.03 -15.38 -12.57
C HIS A 129 21.39 -16.09 -12.60
N PRO A 130 21.64 -16.97 -13.59
CA PRO A 130 22.91 -17.69 -13.70
C PRO A 130 24.14 -16.76 -13.83
N ASP A 131 23.96 -15.62 -14.48
CA ASP A 131 24.95 -14.55 -14.63
C ASP A 131 25.35 -13.89 -13.29
N LEU A 132 24.42 -13.87 -12.33
CA LEU A 132 24.68 -13.38 -10.97
C LEU A 132 25.02 -14.51 -10.00
N GLN A 133 24.90 -15.77 -10.43
CA GLN A 133 24.96 -16.95 -9.57
C GLN A 133 24.00 -16.86 -8.37
N ASP A 134 22.81 -16.28 -8.59
CA ASP A 134 21.85 -16.00 -7.53
C ASP A 134 20.40 -16.20 -8.01
N THR A 135 19.46 -16.24 -7.06
CA THR A 135 18.02 -16.25 -7.30
C THR A 135 17.38 -15.03 -6.66
N LEU A 136 16.77 -14.18 -7.47
CA LEU A 136 16.18 -12.92 -7.03
C LEU A 136 14.66 -13.04 -6.91
N GLN A 137 14.06 -12.26 -6.02
CA GLN A 137 12.61 -12.20 -5.85
C GLN A 137 12.01 -11.08 -6.69
N TYR A 138 11.05 -11.44 -7.54
CA TYR A 138 10.33 -10.54 -8.44
C TYR A 138 8.88 -10.38 -7.99
N PRO A 139 8.25 -9.21 -8.24
CA PRO A 139 6.80 -9.08 -8.17
C PRO A 139 6.13 -10.07 -9.13
N GLY A 140 5.22 -10.87 -8.61
CA GLY A 140 4.45 -11.85 -9.38
C GLY A 140 3.17 -11.26 -9.98
N PRO A 141 2.23 -12.11 -10.41
CA PRO A 141 1.08 -11.67 -11.18
C PRO A 141 0.22 -10.68 -10.38
N PRO A 142 -0.14 -9.51 -10.95
CA PRO A 142 -1.10 -8.61 -10.31
C PRO A 142 -2.50 -9.25 -10.23
N TYR A 143 -2.82 -10.14 -11.16
CA TYR A 143 -4.12 -10.85 -11.24
C TYR A 143 -3.91 -12.36 -11.38
N ARG A 144 -4.74 -13.16 -10.71
CA ARG A 144 -4.79 -14.61 -10.88
C ARG A 144 -5.97 -14.95 -11.80
N LEU A 145 -5.66 -15.27 -13.06
CA LEU A 145 -6.65 -15.65 -14.07
C LEU A 145 -6.75 -17.18 -14.12
N SER A 146 -7.97 -17.72 -13.99
CA SER A 146 -8.22 -19.17 -13.91
C SER A 146 -7.94 -19.91 -15.21
N GLU A 147 -8.15 -19.26 -16.37
CA GLU A 147 -7.97 -19.89 -17.69
C GLU A 147 -6.66 -19.49 -18.37
N THR A 148 -6.15 -18.29 -18.07
CA THR A 148 -4.98 -17.70 -18.72
C THR A 148 -3.96 -17.24 -17.70
N SER A 149 -3.51 -18.17 -16.85
CA SER A 149 -2.57 -17.89 -15.78
C SER A 149 -1.24 -17.32 -16.31
N TRP A 150 -0.95 -16.08 -15.92
CA TRP A 150 0.33 -15.44 -16.17
C TRP A 150 1.39 -15.95 -15.17
N ALA A 151 2.62 -16.18 -15.64
CA ALA A 151 3.77 -16.34 -14.76
C ALA A 151 5.08 -15.94 -15.46
N ILE A 152 6.08 -15.57 -14.67
CA ILE A 152 7.44 -15.29 -15.16
C ILE A 152 8.03 -16.59 -15.72
N ARG A 153 8.55 -16.54 -16.95
CA ARG A 153 9.09 -17.72 -17.66
C ARG A 153 10.61 -17.80 -17.64
N ARG A 154 11.28 -16.65 -17.73
CA ARG A 154 12.74 -16.50 -17.74
C ARG A 154 13.10 -15.14 -17.18
N ARG A 155 14.35 -14.98 -16.71
CA ARG A 155 14.90 -13.68 -16.31
C ARG A 155 14.88 -12.69 -17.50
N PRO A 156 14.98 -11.37 -17.25
CA PRO A 156 15.23 -10.40 -18.32
C PRO A 156 16.43 -10.84 -19.17
N PRO A 157 16.34 -10.72 -20.51
CA PRO A 157 17.43 -11.14 -21.38
C PRO A 157 18.66 -10.26 -21.23
N GLN A 158 19.83 -10.86 -21.41
CA GLN A 158 21.09 -10.15 -21.62
C GLN A 158 21.11 -9.55 -23.03
N LEU A 159 22.00 -8.58 -23.23
CA LEU A 159 22.23 -7.99 -24.53
C LEU A 159 22.63 -9.07 -25.54
N GLY A 160 21.88 -9.18 -26.63
CA GLY A 160 22.14 -10.13 -27.72
C GLY A 160 21.84 -11.61 -27.42
N GLU A 161 21.31 -11.95 -26.24
CA GLU A 161 21.10 -13.35 -25.81
C GLU A 161 20.28 -14.17 -26.80
N HIS A 162 19.30 -13.55 -27.45
CA HIS A 162 18.40 -14.21 -28.40
C HIS A 162 18.75 -13.94 -29.87
N ASN A 163 19.89 -13.32 -30.19
CA ASN A 163 20.26 -13.00 -31.58
C ASN A 163 20.26 -14.26 -32.47
N GLY A 164 20.85 -15.36 -32.00
CA GLY A 164 20.87 -16.61 -32.75
C GLY A 164 19.49 -17.25 -32.90
N GLU A 165 18.70 -17.25 -31.81
CA GLU A 165 17.32 -17.78 -31.79
C GLU A 165 16.45 -17.06 -32.84
N ILE A 166 16.49 -15.72 -32.85
CA ILE A 166 15.65 -14.92 -33.72
C ILE A 166 16.20 -14.85 -35.15
N TYR A 167 17.44 -14.40 -35.36
CA TYR A 167 17.96 -14.18 -36.71
C TYR A 167 18.17 -15.47 -37.47
N SER A 168 18.77 -16.49 -36.86
CA SER A 168 19.00 -17.76 -37.55
C SER A 168 17.84 -18.74 -37.39
N GLY A 169 17.22 -18.81 -36.22
CA GLY A 169 16.12 -19.75 -35.97
C GLY A 169 14.81 -19.35 -36.62
N GLU A 170 14.27 -18.17 -36.28
CA GLU A 170 12.97 -17.74 -36.79
C GLU A 170 13.05 -17.09 -38.18
N LEU A 171 14.10 -16.30 -38.45
CA LEU A 171 14.24 -15.55 -39.70
C LEU A 171 15.07 -16.26 -40.76
N GLY A 172 15.72 -17.39 -40.43
CA GLY A 172 16.46 -18.21 -41.38
C GLY A 172 17.76 -17.60 -41.91
N MET A 173 18.33 -16.61 -41.21
CA MET A 173 19.59 -15.96 -41.56
C MET A 173 20.76 -16.94 -41.46
N LYS A 174 21.64 -16.93 -42.46
CA LYS A 174 22.83 -17.79 -42.46
C LYS A 174 23.82 -17.34 -41.39
N ARG A 175 24.56 -18.30 -40.83
CA ARG A 175 25.56 -18.02 -39.78
C ARG A 175 26.62 -17.00 -40.22
N GLU A 176 27.04 -17.06 -41.49
CA GLU A 176 27.98 -16.10 -42.08
C GLU A 176 27.45 -14.66 -42.04
N GLU A 177 26.14 -14.46 -42.22
CA GLU A 177 25.51 -13.15 -42.18
C GLU A 177 25.44 -12.63 -40.74
N LEU A 178 25.15 -13.51 -39.77
CA LEU A 178 25.15 -13.21 -38.35
C LEU A 178 26.55 -12.79 -37.85
N GLU A 179 27.59 -13.52 -38.28
CA GLU A 179 28.99 -13.23 -37.96
C GLU A 179 29.44 -11.86 -38.51
N ARG A 180 28.98 -11.47 -39.71
CA ARG A 180 29.21 -10.12 -40.24
C ARG A 180 28.53 -9.04 -39.40
N LEU A 181 27.28 -9.25 -38.98
CA LEU A 181 26.56 -8.28 -38.16
C LEU A 181 27.26 -8.07 -36.81
N SER A 182 27.71 -9.16 -36.17
CA SER A 182 28.44 -9.10 -34.92
C SER A 182 29.80 -8.41 -35.07
N SER A 183 30.55 -8.74 -36.13
CA SER A 183 31.85 -8.11 -36.43
C SER A 183 31.72 -6.61 -36.73
N ALA A 184 30.57 -6.19 -37.29
CA ALA A 184 30.23 -4.79 -37.54
C ALA A 184 29.66 -4.07 -36.31
N SER A 185 29.55 -4.73 -35.15
CA SER A 185 28.93 -4.19 -33.92
C SER A 185 27.48 -3.72 -34.12
N VAL A 186 26.77 -4.34 -35.06
CA VAL A 186 25.33 -4.13 -35.27
C VAL A 186 24.52 -4.94 -34.25
N ILE A 187 25.04 -6.10 -33.85
CA ILE A 187 24.45 -7.03 -32.88
C ILE A 187 25.49 -7.58 -31.91
#